data_AF-A0A172Z218-F1
#
_entry.id   AF-A0A172Z218-F1
#
_cell.length_a   1.000
_cell.length_b   1.000
_cell.length_c   1.000
_cell.angle_alpha   90.00
_cell.angle_beta   90.00
_cell.angle_gamma   90.00
#
_symmetry.space_group_name_H-M   'P 1'
#
loop_
_entity.id
_entity.type
_entity.pdbx_description
1 polymer ?
#
loop_
_entity_poly.entity_id
_entity_poly.type
_entity_poly.pdbx_seq_one_letter_code
_entity_poly.pdbx_strand_id
1 'polypeptide(L)'
;MTADTATLLDAFKDCQMVEIDGLHTFDFSLDDQKLLIICMDGRAEKRWSFSLEQVKAAVFDQTLQSWTLTGDSGEHRLVCMSGVTGNNNDEDEADDDA
;
A
#
# COMPACT_ATOMS: atom_id res chain seq x y z
N MET A 1 22.40 2.34 6.59
CA MET A 1 21.44 1.73 5.64
C MET A 1 20.53 0.78 6.41
N THR A 2 19.57 1.28 7.17
CA THR A 2 18.41 0.46 7.51
C THR A 2 17.68 0.25 6.20
N ALA A 3 17.55 -1.00 5.74
CA ALA A 3 16.64 -1.28 4.66
C ALA A 3 15.26 -0.87 5.17
N ASP A 4 14.80 0.31 4.76
CA ASP A 4 13.43 0.75 4.92
C ASP A 4 12.59 -0.34 4.28
N THR A 5 12.15 -1.26 5.13
CA THR A 5 11.17 -2.25 4.77
C THR A 5 9.94 -1.40 4.56
N ALA A 6 9.73 -0.97 3.31
CA ALA A 6 8.45 -0.40 2.91
C ALA A 6 7.43 -1.36 3.51
N THR A 7 6.52 -0.84 4.33
CA THR A 7 5.41 -1.60 4.90
C THR A 7 4.16 -1.04 4.28
N LEU A 8 3.12 -1.87 4.16
CA LEU A 8 1.86 -1.42 3.58
C LEU A 8 1.31 -0.22 4.36
N LEU A 9 1.45 -0.24 5.68
CA LEU A 9 1.07 0.86 6.58
C LEU A 9 1.74 2.19 6.20
N ASP A 10 3.02 2.17 5.84
CA ASP A 10 3.74 3.36 5.44
C ASP A 10 3.28 3.87 4.07
N ALA A 11 3.09 2.96 3.11
CA ALA A 11 2.52 3.28 1.80
C ALA A 11 1.14 3.94 1.92
N PHE A 12 0.30 3.47 2.85
CA PHE A 12 -1.03 4.04 3.09
C PHE A 12 -1.02 5.49 3.61
N LYS A 13 0.10 6.02 4.14
CA LYS A 13 0.16 7.40 4.66
C LYS A 13 0.01 8.47 3.57
N ASP A 14 0.55 8.21 2.38
CA ASP A 14 0.47 9.10 1.22
C ASP A 14 -0.50 8.56 0.14
N CYS A 15 -1.11 7.40 0.41
CA CYS A 15 -2.00 6.75 -0.53
C CYS A 15 -3.27 7.56 -0.73
N GLN A 16 -3.56 7.92 -1.99
CA GLN A 16 -4.80 8.61 -2.34
C GLN A 16 -5.81 7.67 -3.00
N MET A 17 -5.33 6.57 -3.58
CA MET A 17 -6.15 5.61 -4.30
C MET A 17 -5.52 4.23 -4.15
N VAL A 18 -6.37 3.21 -4.00
CA VAL A 18 -5.94 1.81 -3.96
C VAL A 18 -6.58 1.04 -5.10
N GLU A 19 -5.83 0.14 -5.70
CA GLU A 19 -6.37 -0.88 -6.58
C GLU A 19 -6.32 -2.22 -5.86
N ILE A 20 -7.45 -2.94 -5.78
CA ILE A 20 -7.52 -4.29 -5.22
C ILE A 20 -8.07 -5.28 -6.25
N ASP A 21 -7.31 -6.33 -6.58
CA ASP A 21 -7.66 -7.31 -7.63
C ASP A 21 -8.03 -6.67 -8.98
N GLY A 22 -7.39 -5.56 -9.35
CA GLY A 22 -7.70 -4.81 -10.57
C GLY A 22 -8.86 -3.81 -10.45
N LEU A 23 -9.45 -3.65 -9.27
CA LEU A 23 -10.54 -2.71 -9.00
C LEU A 23 -10.04 -1.47 -8.28
N HIS A 24 -10.21 -0.31 -8.90
CA HIS A 24 -9.78 0.97 -8.34
C HIS A 24 -10.82 1.54 -7.38
N THR A 25 -10.37 1.92 -6.18
CA THR A 25 -11.21 2.61 -5.21
C THR A 25 -10.47 3.68 -4.41
N PHE A 26 -11.24 4.66 -3.99
CA PHE A 26 -10.87 5.74 -3.08
C PHE A 26 -11.52 5.55 -1.71
N ASP A 27 -12.49 4.65 -1.60
CA ASP A 27 -13.24 4.38 -0.38
C ASP A 27 -12.52 3.27 0.40
N PHE A 28 -11.50 3.68 1.14
CA PHE A 28 -10.74 2.80 2.02
C PHE A 28 -10.48 3.50 3.35
N SER A 29 -10.30 2.70 4.40
CA SER A 29 -9.99 3.17 5.74
C SER A 29 -9.02 2.21 6.39
N LEU A 30 -7.85 2.70 6.76
CA LEU A 30 -6.85 1.97 7.50
C LEU A 30 -6.84 2.49 8.93
N ASP A 31 -7.16 1.61 9.88
CA ASP A 31 -7.09 1.88 11.31
C ASP A 31 -6.04 0.97 11.99
N ASP A 32 -5.74 1.24 13.26
CA ASP A 32 -4.85 0.42 14.09
C ASP A 32 -5.34 -1.03 14.31
N GLN A 33 -6.58 -1.34 13.91
CA GLN A 33 -7.14 -2.69 14.03
C GLN A 33 -7.19 -3.45 12.70
N LYS A 34 -7.54 -2.76 11.61
CA LYS A 34 -7.82 -3.38 10.32
C LYS A 34 -7.80 -2.36 9.18
N LEU A 35 -7.60 -2.88 7.98
CA LEU A 35 -7.80 -2.19 6.71
C LEU A 35 -9.16 -2.60 6.14
N LEU A 36 -10.01 -1.61 5.88
CA LEU A 36 -11.29 -1.75 5.19
C LEU A 36 -11.19 -1.11 3.82
N ILE A 37 -11.64 -1.81 2.78
CA ILE A 37 -11.65 -1.32 1.40
C ILE A 37 -13.03 -1.61 0.83
N ILE A 38 -13.67 -0.60 0.24
CA ILE A 38 -14.97 -0.69 -0.39
C ILE A 38 -14.81 -0.25 -1.84
N CYS A 39 -15.26 -1.05 -2.80
CA CYS A 39 -15.21 -0.72 -4.21
C CYS A 39 -16.53 -1.06 -4.90
N MET A 40 -16.90 -0.30 -5.91
CA MET A 40 -18.05 -0.60 -6.76
C MET A 40 -17.59 -1.32 -8.03
N ASP A 41 -17.94 -2.60 -8.16
CA ASP A 41 -17.82 -3.37 -9.41
C ASP A 41 -19.12 -3.23 -10.21
N GLY A 42 -19.19 -2.18 -11.04
CA GLY A 42 -20.39 -1.83 -11.78
C GLY A 42 -21.56 -1.42 -10.88
N ARG A 43 -22.46 -2.36 -10.57
CA ARG A 43 -23.59 -2.15 -9.64
C ARG A 43 -23.45 -2.91 -8.31
N ALA A 44 -22.41 -3.73 -8.17
CA ALA A 44 -22.16 -4.51 -6.97
C ALA A 44 -21.14 -3.80 -6.08
N GLU A 45 -21.45 -3.60 -4.80
CA GLU A 45 -20.45 -3.19 -3.81
C GLU A 45 -19.64 -4.41 -3.38
N LYS A 46 -18.32 -4.30 -3.47
CA LYS A 46 -17.36 -5.27 -2.94
C LYS A 46 -16.66 -4.65 -1.76
N ARG A 47 -16.49 -5.45 -0.70
CA ARG A 47 -15.87 -5.03 0.54
C ARG A 47 -14.82 -6.04 0.96
N TRP A 48 -13.62 -5.56 1.22
CA TRP A 48 -12.53 -6.36 1.77
C TRP A 48 -12.16 -5.82 3.14
N SER A 49 -11.89 -6.73 4.07
CA SER A 49 -11.42 -6.39 5.41
C SER A 49 -10.23 -7.26 5.74
N PHE A 50 -9.10 -6.63 6.05
CA PHE A 50 -7.87 -7.28 6.45
C PHE A 50 -7.50 -6.83 7.86
N SER A 51 -7.24 -7.78 8.75
CA SER A 51 -6.72 -7.47 10.09
C SER A 51 -5.33 -6.84 10.00
N LEU A 52 -4.94 -6.07 11.01
CA LEU A 52 -3.62 -5.43 11.05
C LEU A 52 -2.47 -6.45 10.87
N GLU A 53 -2.63 -7.66 11.41
CA GLU A 53 -1.66 -8.74 11.25
C GLU A 53 -1.51 -9.16 9.79
N GLN A 54 -2.60 -9.23 9.02
CA GLN A 54 -2.58 -9.54 7.59
C GLN A 54 -1.94 -8.40 6.78
N VAL A 55 -2.23 -7.14 7.16
CA VAL A 55 -1.62 -5.95 6.55
C VAL A 55 -0.11 -5.92 6.80
N LYS A 56 0.35 -6.30 8.00
CA LYS A 56 1.77 -6.39 8.36
C LYS A 56 2.47 -7.59 7.73
N ALA A 57 1.75 -8.69 7.52
CA ALA A 57 2.24 -9.86 6.81
C ALA A 57 2.21 -9.69 5.28
N ALA A 58 1.72 -8.57 4.77
CA ALA A 58 1.66 -8.29 3.35
C ALA A 58 3.07 -8.28 2.75
N VAL A 59 3.22 -8.95 1.61
CA VAL A 59 4.51 -9.03 0.91
C VAL A 59 4.55 -7.98 -0.17
N PHE A 60 5.53 -7.08 -0.11
CA PHE A 60 5.76 -6.10 -1.16
C PHE A 60 6.46 -6.74 -2.35
N ASP A 61 5.85 -6.61 -3.51
CA ASP A 61 6.41 -6.98 -4.80
C ASP A 61 6.94 -5.72 -5.49
N GLN A 62 8.27 -5.56 -5.52
CA GLN A 62 8.93 -4.42 -6.15
C GLN A 62 8.75 -4.39 -7.67
N THR A 63 8.54 -5.54 -8.31
CA THR A 63 8.42 -5.64 -9.76
C THR A 63 7.07 -5.14 -10.25
N LEU A 64 6.02 -5.40 -9.47
CA LEU A 64 4.65 -4.98 -9.73
C LEU A 64 4.24 -3.74 -8.94
N GLN A 65 5.14 -3.22 -8.08
CA GLN A 65 4.87 -2.17 -7.10
C GLN A 65 3.57 -2.41 -6.33
N SER A 66 3.36 -3.66 -5.90
CA SER A 66 2.09 -4.11 -5.36
C SER A 66 2.28 -4.95 -4.10
N TRP A 67 1.24 -5.04 -3.31
CA TRP A 67 1.20 -5.76 -2.04
C TRP A 67 0.34 -7.00 -2.16
N THR A 68 0.88 -8.14 -1.74
CA THR A 68 0.11 -9.38 -1.68
C THR A 68 -0.42 -9.55 -0.26
N LEU A 69 -1.75 -9.52 -0.12
CA LEU A 69 -2.48 -9.68 1.13
C LEU A 69 -3.20 -11.03 1.12
N THR A 70 -3.10 -11.81 2.20
CA THR A 70 -3.89 -13.03 2.36
C THR A 70 -5.09 -12.74 3.26
N GLY A 71 -6.28 -12.64 2.66
CA GLY A 71 -7.56 -12.46 3.35
C GLY A 71 -8.35 -13.76 3.49
N ASP A 72 -9.56 -13.68 4.03
CA ASP A 72 -10.48 -14.82 4.14
C ASP A 72 -10.92 -15.40 2.79
N SER A 73 -10.93 -14.58 1.73
CA SER A 73 -11.32 -15.01 0.38
C SER A 73 -10.14 -15.52 -0.46
N GLY A 74 -8.93 -15.50 0.09
CA GLY A 74 -7.70 -15.90 -0.59
C GLY A 74 -6.66 -14.79 -0.66
N GLU A 75 -5.73 -14.92 -1.59
CA GLU A 75 -4.72 -13.90 -1.87
C GLU A 75 -5.32 -12.79 -2.73
N HIS A 76 -5.06 -11.55 -2.33
CA HIS A 76 -5.52 -10.33 -2.97
C HIS A 76 -4.30 -9.46 -3.27
N ARG A 77 -4.28 -8.88 -4.47
CA ARG A 77 -3.25 -7.90 -4.84
C ARG A 77 -3.76 -6.50 -4.58
N LEU A 78 -3.02 -5.73 -3.80
CA LEU A 78 -3.31 -4.34 -3.50
C LEU A 78 -2.18 -3.44 -4.03
N VAL A 79 -2.52 -2.51 -4.91
CA VAL A 79 -1.61 -1.46 -5.37
C VAL A 79 -2.00 -0.17 -4.68
N CYS A 80 -1.09 0.39 -3.89
CA CYS A 80 -1.27 1.73 -3.38
C CYS A 80 -0.75 2.72 -4.43
N MET A 81 -1.63 3.54 -4.97
CA MET A 81 -1.28 4.64 -5.83
C MET A 81 -1.16 5.89 -4.95
N SER A 82 0.02 6.05 -4.37
CA SER A 82 0.48 7.35 -3.92
C SER A 82 0.77 8.22 -5.13
N GLY A 83 0.59 9.54 -4.99
CA GLY A 83 1.27 10.44 -5.92
C GLY A 83 2.76 10.12 -5.87
N VAL A 84 3.50 10.35 -6.95
CA VAL A 84 4.96 10.30 -6.89
C VAL A 84 5.39 11.34 -5.86
N THR A 85 5.50 10.94 -4.59
CA THR A 85 6.35 11.60 -3.64
C THR A 85 7.73 11.27 -4.15
N GLY A 86 8.29 12.22 -4.90
CA GLY A 86 9.71 12.24 -5.14
C GLY A 86 10.35 12.12 -3.77
N ASN A 87 10.77 10.91 -3.41
CA ASN A 87 11.61 10.67 -2.26
C ASN A 87 12.91 11.39 -2.61
N ASN A 88 12.95 12.70 -2.32
CA ASN A 88 14.13 13.53 -2.34
C ASN A 88 14.98 13.15 -1.12
N ASN A 89 15.33 11.87 -1.02
CA ASN A 89 16.53 11.48 -0.32
C ASN A 89 17.71 11.80 -1.24
N ASP A 90 17.89 13.10 -1.46
CA ASP A 90 19.11 13.70 -1.97
C ASP A 90 20.08 13.69 -0.79
N GLU A 91 20.63 12.50 -0.50
CA GLU A 91 21.81 12.36 0.33
C GLU A 91 22.92 11.88 -0.59
N ASP A 92 23.72 12.81 -1.11
CA ASP A 92 25.18 12.84 -0.90
C ASP A 92 25.79 13.94 -1.79
N GLU A 93 26.13 15.09 -1.21
CA GLU A 93 27.30 15.87 -1.66
C GLU A 93 27.81 16.67 -0.47
N ALA A 94 28.51 15.95 0.42
CA ALA A 94 29.50 16.58 1.27
C ALA A 94 30.64 17.06 0.35
N ASP A 95 30.50 18.27 -0.19
CA ASP A 95 31.61 18.98 -0.83
C ASP A 95 32.55 19.46 0.29
N ASP A 96 33.41 18.54 0.71
CA ASP A 96 34.67 18.81 1.38
C ASP A 96 35.66 19.27 0.31
N ASP A 97 35.77 20.59 0.08
CA ASP A 97 36.92 21.15 -0.63
C ASP A 97 37.47 22.38 0.14
N ALA A 98 38.50 22.05 0.93
CA ALA A 98 39.80 22.72 1.13
C ALA A 98 39.91 24.26 1.24
#